data_AF-A0A401URQ9-F1
#
_entry.id   AF-A0A401URQ9-F1
#
_cell.length_a   1.000
_cell.length_b   1.000
_cell.length_c   1.000
_cell.angle_alpha   90.00
_cell.angle_beta   90.00
_cell.angle_gamma   90.00
#
_symmetry.space_group_name_H-M   'P 1'
#
loop_
_entity.id
_entity.type
_entity.pdbx_description
1 polymer ?
#
loop_
_entity_poly.entity_id
_entity_poly.type
_entity_poly.pdbx_seq_one_letter_code
_entity_poly.pdbx_strand_id
1 'polypeptide(L)'
;MSSPLEKRKRGISKQQVCVLCAIDRVGNIVTELICKGRMKHTDLERLFTGRIEDNSTLCTDSHKSYIKFAKNLDVELQQIKRDKHKEGIYHIQHINAFHSKLKEWMYGFHSVCTKYLANYMYWFKWLQLFSTQKDTVKSKYLLVQSHTSHSDTKLKDFKIREAIYI
;
A
#
# COMPACT_ATOMS: atom_id res chain seq x y z
N MET A 1 11.76 32.16 9.31
CA MET A 1 10.90 31.75 10.44
C MET A 1 10.81 30.24 10.47
N SER A 2 11.55 29.60 11.37
CA SER A 2 11.47 28.15 11.58
C SER A 2 10.12 27.84 12.21
N SER A 3 9.28 27.04 11.56
CA SER A 3 8.02 26.60 12.16
C SER A 3 8.32 25.90 13.50
N PRO A 4 7.51 26.09 14.56
CA PRO A 4 7.67 25.33 15.78
C PRO A 4 7.72 23.84 15.43
N LEU A 5 8.70 23.11 15.97
CA LEU A 5 8.79 21.66 15.82
C LEU A 5 7.44 21.05 16.24
N GLU A 6 6.63 20.62 15.27
CA GLU A 6 5.34 20.01 15.55
C GLU A 6 5.56 18.79 16.46
N LYS A 7 4.98 18.82 17.66
CA LYS A 7 5.05 17.69 18.59
C LYS A 7 4.39 16.46 17.94
N ARG A 8 5.08 15.32 18.00
CA ARG A 8 4.56 14.03 17.56
C ARG A 8 3.29 13.69 18.34
N LYS A 9 2.17 13.55 17.64
CA LYS A 9 0.89 13.17 18.25
C LYS A 9 0.87 11.66 18.56
N ARG A 10 0.28 11.27 19.70
CA ARG A 10 0.02 9.85 20.03
C ARG A 10 -1.10 9.32 19.14
N GLY A 11 -1.02 8.05 18.76
CA GLY A 11 -2.01 7.38 17.91
C GLY A 11 -1.97 7.86 16.44
N ILE A 12 -2.94 7.38 15.65
CA ILE A 12 -3.05 7.74 14.23
C ILE A 12 -3.47 9.20 14.11
N SER A 13 -2.66 10.02 13.45
CA SER A 13 -2.93 11.46 13.25
C SER A 13 -2.63 11.92 11.83
N LYS A 14 -3.03 13.15 11.49
CA LYS A 14 -2.75 13.77 10.17
C LYS A 14 -1.25 13.96 9.87
N GLN A 15 -0.35 13.70 10.83
CA GLN A 15 1.10 13.67 10.63
C GLN A 15 1.60 12.37 9.98
N GLN A 16 0.74 11.36 9.83
CA GLN A 16 1.10 10.07 9.24
C GLN A 16 0.39 9.87 7.90
N VAL A 17 1.07 9.20 6.97
CA VAL A 17 0.46 8.74 5.73
C VAL A 17 -0.03 7.31 5.90
N CYS A 18 -1.27 7.08 5.49
CA CYS A 18 -1.83 5.74 5.40
C CYS A 18 -1.48 5.16 4.02
N VAL A 19 -0.65 4.11 4.04
CA VAL A 19 -0.39 3.27 2.86
C VAL A 19 -1.26 2.03 3.00
N LEU A 20 -2.20 1.86 2.08
CA LEU A 20 -3.02 0.65 2.01
C LEU A 20 -2.28 -0.41 1.20
N CYS A 21 -2.19 -1.61 1.76
CA CYS A 21 -1.60 -2.76 1.11
C CYS A 21 -2.66 -3.87 0.97
N ALA A 22 -2.73 -4.51 -0.19
CA ALA A 22 -3.56 -5.70 -0.42
C ALA A 22 -2.82 -6.70 -1.29
N ILE A 23 -3.08 -7.99 -1.04
CA ILE A 23 -2.46 -9.10 -1.77
C ILE A 23 -3.52 -10.18 -1.98
N ASP A 24 -3.62 -10.67 -3.21
CA ASP A 24 -4.48 -11.82 -3.51
C ASP A 24 -3.71 -13.15 -3.50
N ARG A 25 -4.41 -14.27 -3.76
CA ARG A 25 -3.78 -15.60 -3.75
C ARG A 25 -2.89 -15.89 -4.96
N VAL A 26 -3.04 -15.13 -6.05
CA VAL A 26 -2.25 -15.27 -7.28
C VAL A 26 -0.94 -14.47 -7.18
N GLY A 27 -0.86 -13.53 -6.23
CA GLY A 27 0.32 -12.73 -5.96
C GLY A 27 0.23 -11.31 -6.52
N ASN A 28 -0.96 -10.84 -6.91
CA ASN A 28 -1.15 -9.43 -7.25
C ASN A 28 -1.05 -8.58 -5.99
N ILE A 29 -0.44 -7.40 -6.11
CA ILE A 29 -0.11 -6.53 -4.98
C ILE A 29 -0.64 -5.12 -5.23
N VAL A 30 -1.29 -4.54 -4.23
CA VAL A 30 -1.67 -3.13 -4.16
C VAL A 30 -0.86 -2.48 -3.04
N THR A 31 -0.30 -1.29 -3.28
CA THR A 31 0.44 -0.48 -2.30
C THR A 31 0.24 1.00 -2.60
N GLU A 32 -0.85 1.58 -2.11
CA GLU A 32 -1.24 2.95 -2.48
C GLU A 32 -1.36 3.85 -1.26
N LEU A 33 -0.98 5.11 -1.43
CA LEU A 33 -1.21 6.14 -0.42
C LEU A 33 -2.66 6.57 -0.53
N ILE A 34 -3.46 6.32 0.50
CA ILE A 34 -4.91 6.59 0.44
C ILE A 34 -5.31 7.87 1.17
N CYS A 35 -4.64 8.21 2.27
CA CYS A 35 -4.95 9.42 3.03
C CYS A 35 -3.83 9.83 3.99
N LYS A 36 -3.97 10.99 4.62
CA LYS A 36 -3.26 11.34 5.87
C LYS A 36 -4.12 11.03 7.08
N GLY A 37 -3.53 10.37 8.07
CA GLY A 37 -4.22 9.95 9.29
C GLY A 37 -5.10 8.72 9.10
N ARG A 38 -6.27 8.72 9.76
CA ARG A 38 -7.11 7.54 9.87
C ARG A 38 -7.97 7.35 8.62
N MET A 39 -7.83 6.20 7.98
CA MET A 39 -8.60 5.84 6.79
C MET A 39 -10.10 5.72 7.05
N LYS A 40 -10.90 6.15 6.08
CA LYS A 40 -12.35 6.00 6.03
C LYS A 40 -12.75 4.98 4.96
N HIS A 41 -14.01 4.55 4.98
CA HIS A 41 -14.56 3.67 3.95
C HIS A 41 -14.49 4.31 2.55
N THR A 42 -14.70 5.63 2.45
CA THR A 42 -14.59 6.38 1.19
C THR A 42 -13.19 6.32 0.57
N ASP A 43 -12.14 6.19 1.39
CA ASP A 43 -10.77 6.02 0.88
C ASP A 43 -10.57 4.63 0.27
N LEU A 44 -11.21 3.61 0.85
CA LEU A 44 -11.19 2.25 0.32
C LEU A 44 -12.00 2.13 -0.97
N GLU A 45 -13.19 2.74 -1.00
CA GLU A 45 -14.06 2.78 -2.19
C GLU A 45 -13.32 3.43 -3.36
N ARG A 46 -12.76 4.63 -3.16
CA ARG A 46 -12.00 5.34 -4.18
C ARG A 46 -10.84 4.50 -4.75
N LEU A 47 -10.19 3.69 -3.92
CA LEU A 47 -9.11 2.83 -4.37
C LEU A 47 -9.62 1.56 -5.11
N PHE A 48 -10.69 0.94 -4.63
CA PHE A 48 -11.07 -0.42 -5.07
C PHE A 48 -12.27 -0.49 -6.01
N THR A 49 -13.02 0.59 -6.22
CA THR A 49 -14.08 0.61 -7.24
C THR A 49 -13.51 0.22 -8.60
N GLY A 50 -14.08 -0.84 -9.20
CA GLY A 50 -13.64 -1.40 -10.48
C GLY A 50 -12.31 -2.17 -10.43
N ARG A 51 -11.80 -2.51 -9.24
CA ARG A 51 -10.55 -3.28 -9.06
C ARG A 51 -10.73 -4.62 -8.33
N ILE A 52 -11.95 -4.94 -7.93
CA ILE A 52 -12.30 -6.21 -7.27
C ILE A 52 -13.26 -6.94 -8.21
N GLU A 53 -12.95 -8.19 -8.52
CA GLU A 53 -13.81 -9.04 -9.35
C GLU A 53 -15.06 -9.47 -8.57
N ASP A 54 -16.15 -9.69 -9.29
CA ASP A 54 -17.39 -10.22 -8.71
C ASP A 54 -17.14 -11.55 -8.00
N ASN A 55 -17.87 -11.81 -6.91
CA ASN A 55 -17.71 -13.00 -6.06
C ASN A 55 -16.33 -13.14 -5.39
N SER A 56 -15.56 -12.05 -5.27
CA SER A 56 -14.35 -12.02 -4.44
C SER A 56 -14.69 -11.99 -2.95
N THR A 57 -13.83 -12.62 -2.14
CA THR A 57 -13.91 -12.53 -0.67
C THR A 57 -12.76 -11.70 -0.11
N LEU A 58 -13.08 -10.61 0.58
CA LEU A 58 -12.10 -9.76 1.27
C LEU A 58 -11.73 -10.35 2.63
N CYS A 59 -10.44 -10.55 2.86
CA CYS A 59 -9.92 -10.98 4.15
C CYS A 59 -9.19 -9.82 4.84
N THR A 60 -9.71 -9.34 5.98
CA THR A 60 -9.15 -8.17 6.67
C THR A 60 -8.93 -8.43 8.16
N ASP A 61 -8.28 -7.49 8.84
CA ASP A 61 -8.33 -7.41 10.30
C ASP A 61 -9.70 -6.90 10.79
N SER A 62 -9.82 -6.71 12.11
CA SER A 62 -11.03 -6.24 12.79
C SER A 62 -11.40 -4.75 12.59
N HIS A 63 -10.75 -4.00 11.68
CA HIS A 63 -11.00 -2.56 11.54
C HIS A 63 -12.39 -2.26 10.95
N LYS A 64 -13.17 -1.39 11.61
CA LYS A 64 -14.58 -1.11 11.27
C LYS A 64 -14.78 -0.49 9.88
N SER A 65 -13.80 0.23 9.33
CA SER A 65 -13.94 0.84 8.00
C SER A 65 -14.16 -0.20 6.89
N TYR A 66 -13.67 -1.43 7.07
CA TYR A 66 -13.86 -2.52 6.09
C TYR A 66 -15.31 -3.00 6.02
N ILE A 67 -16.05 -2.96 7.13
CA ILE A 67 -17.45 -3.41 7.19
C ILE A 67 -18.33 -2.56 6.27
N LYS A 68 -18.22 -1.23 6.39
CA LYS A 68 -19.03 -0.32 5.57
C LYS A 68 -18.59 -0.36 4.10
N PHE A 69 -17.28 -0.43 3.86
CA PHE A 69 -16.71 -0.58 2.52
C PHE A 69 -17.22 -1.84 1.80
N ALA A 70 -17.13 -3.01 2.44
CA ALA A 70 -17.57 -4.28 1.85
C ALA A 70 -19.07 -4.28 1.56
N LYS A 71 -19.89 -3.72 2.46
CA LYS A 71 -21.32 -3.56 2.24
C LYS A 71 -21.62 -2.64 1.04
N ASN A 72 -20.87 -1.56 0.87
CA ASN A 72 -21.10 -0.59 -0.18
C ASN A 72 -20.68 -1.09 -1.57
N LEU A 73 -19.66 -1.95 -1.66
CA LEU A 73 -19.21 -2.58 -2.91
C LEU A 73 -19.85 -3.96 -3.16
N ASP A 74 -20.73 -4.42 -2.27
CA ASP A 74 -21.33 -5.77 -2.32
C ASP A 74 -20.31 -6.90 -2.42
N VAL A 75 -19.27 -6.83 -1.58
CA VAL A 75 -18.19 -7.82 -1.52
C VAL A 75 -18.25 -8.60 -0.22
N GLU A 76 -18.06 -9.92 -0.28
CA GLU A 76 -18.02 -10.77 0.91
C GLU A 76 -16.83 -10.36 1.81
N LEU A 77 -17.07 -10.23 3.12
CA LEU A 77 -16.04 -9.83 4.08
C LEU A 77 -15.83 -10.88 5.16
N GLN A 78 -14.58 -11.35 5.26
CA GLN A 78 -14.09 -12.25 6.29
C GLN A 78 -13.08 -11.50 7.17
N GLN A 79 -13.49 -11.16 8.40
CA GLN A 79 -12.62 -10.47 9.35
C GLN A 79 -11.95 -11.47 10.31
N ILE A 80 -10.63 -11.45 10.34
CA ILE A 80 -9.87 -12.22 11.33
C ILE A 80 -9.96 -11.49 12.67
N LYS A 81 -10.60 -12.13 13.65
CA LYS A 81 -10.78 -11.60 15.01
C LYS A 81 -9.42 -11.38 15.67
N ARG A 82 -9.38 -10.43 16.62
CA ARG A 82 -8.21 -10.28 17.50
C ARG A 82 -7.90 -11.60 18.18
N ASP A 83 -6.62 -11.87 18.37
CA ASP A 83 -6.08 -13.09 18.99
C ASP A 83 -6.35 -14.39 18.22
N LYS A 84 -6.96 -14.31 17.02
CA LYS A 84 -7.03 -15.42 16.07
C LYS A 84 -6.06 -15.20 14.91
N HIS A 85 -5.44 -16.27 14.44
CA HIS A 85 -4.54 -16.24 13.27
C HIS A 85 -5.21 -16.64 11.96
N LYS A 86 -6.33 -17.36 12.03
CA LYS A 86 -7.12 -17.83 10.87
C LYS A 86 -8.58 -18.08 11.26
N GLU A 87 -9.47 -18.06 10.27
CA GLU A 87 -10.87 -18.48 10.36
C GLU A 87 -11.16 -19.39 9.16
N GLY A 88 -11.25 -20.71 9.39
CA GLY A 88 -11.30 -21.69 8.29
C GLY A 88 -10.07 -21.61 7.39
N ILE A 89 -10.29 -21.38 6.09
CA ILE A 89 -9.24 -21.18 5.07
C ILE A 89 -8.74 -19.73 4.97
N TYR A 90 -9.33 -18.81 5.72
CA TYR A 90 -9.04 -17.38 5.63
C TYR A 90 -7.99 -16.97 6.67
N HIS A 91 -6.95 -16.27 6.22
CA HIS A 91 -5.91 -15.71 7.09
C HIS A 91 -5.26 -14.48 6.47
N ILE A 92 -4.76 -13.57 7.31
CA ILE A 92 -4.06 -12.34 6.88
C ILE A 92 -2.52 -12.48 6.98
N GLN A 93 -2.00 -13.71 6.99
CA GLN A 93 -0.56 -13.95 7.18
C GLN A 93 0.28 -13.41 6.01
N HIS A 94 -0.21 -13.51 4.77
CA HIS A 94 0.51 -12.98 3.61
C HIS A 94 0.71 -11.47 3.71
N ILE A 95 -0.34 -10.72 4.05
CA ILE A 95 -0.25 -9.26 4.19
C ILE A 95 0.60 -8.86 5.41
N ASN A 96 0.55 -9.63 6.50
CA ASN A 96 1.41 -9.41 7.67
C ASN A 96 2.90 -9.63 7.34
N ALA A 97 3.23 -10.70 6.61
CA ALA A 97 4.59 -10.95 6.13
C ALA A 97 5.06 -9.84 5.19
N PHE A 98 4.19 -9.39 4.28
CA PHE A 98 4.48 -8.25 3.39
C PHE A 98 4.76 -6.96 4.17
N HIS A 99 3.94 -6.63 5.16
CA HIS A 99 4.17 -5.48 6.04
C HIS A 99 5.50 -5.58 6.79
N SER A 100 5.88 -6.78 7.24
CA SER A 100 7.18 -7.00 7.91
C SER A 100 8.33 -6.68 6.97
N LYS A 101 8.32 -7.25 5.76
CA LYS A 101 9.34 -6.99 4.72
C LYS A 101 9.40 -5.52 4.32
N LEU A 102 8.24 -4.86 4.22
CA LEU A 102 8.18 -3.43 3.88
C LEU A 102 8.86 -2.59 4.97
N LYS A 103 8.58 -2.88 6.25
CA LYS A 103 9.21 -2.15 7.38
C LYS A 103 10.72 -2.34 7.40
N GLU A 104 11.19 -3.57 7.22
CA GLU A 104 12.61 -3.89 7.16
C GLU A 104 13.30 -3.17 6.00
N TRP A 105 12.71 -3.21 4.81
CA TRP A 105 13.24 -2.52 3.64
C TRP A 105 13.27 -1.00 3.83
N MET A 106 12.21 -0.42 4.41
CA MET A 106 12.12 1.00 4.70
C MET A 106 13.13 1.47 5.76
N TYR A 107 13.56 0.59 6.67
CA TYR A 107 14.49 0.92 7.75
C TYR A 107 15.84 1.43 7.22
N GLY A 108 16.35 0.84 6.13
CA GLY A 108 17.63 1.23 5.52
C GLY A 108 17.69 2.67 5.00
N PHE A 109 16.53 3.29 4.72
CA PHE A 109 16.48 4.66 4.19
C PHE A 109 16.45 5.75 5.28
N HIS A 110 16.31 5.38 6.55
CA HIS A 110 16.21 6.34 7.66
C HIS A 110 15.08 7.38 7.50
N SER A 111 13.94 6.93 6.96
CA SER A 111 12.80 7.76 6.51
C SER A 111 12.96 8.35 5.11
N VAL A 112 11.83 8.70 4.50
CA VAL A 112 11.78 9.24 3.13
C VAL A 112 10.87 10.46 3.09
N CYS A 113 11.12 11.38 2.15
CA CYS A 113 10.24 12.51 1.94
C CYS A 113 8.89 12.04 1.40
N THR A 114 7.78 12.50 2.00
CA THR A 114 6.43 12.04 1.68
C THR A 114 6.05 12.20 0.20
N LYS A 115 6.55 13.25 -0.47
CA LYS A 115 6.30 13.48 -1.91
C LYS A 115 6.86 12.39 -2.84
N TYR A 116 7.78 11.56 -2.33
CA TYR A 116 8.34 10.43 -3.05
C TYR A 116 7.88 9.08 -2.50
N LEU A 117 7.12 9.04 -1.40
CA LEU A 117 6.75 7.79 -0.73
C LEU A 117 6.03 6.80 -1.68
N ALA A 118 5.19 7.29 -2.59
CA ALA A 118 4.57 6.46 -3.63
C ALA A 118 5.60 5.74 -4.51
N ASN A 119 6.69 6.41 -4.91
CA ASN A 119 7.76 5.80 -5.70
C ASN A 119 8.45 4.67 -4.93
N TYR A 120 8.65 4.85 -3.62
CA TYR A 120 9.19 3.78 -2.76
C TYR A 120 8.23 2.60 -2.67
N MET A 121 6.92 2.84 -2.59
CA MET A 121 5.93 1.77 -2.59
C MET A 121 5.93 0.99 -3.91
N TYR A 122 6.00 1.68 -5.06
CA TYR A 122 6.11 1.03 -6.37
C TYR A 122 7.42 0.25 -6.52
N TRP A 123 8.52 0.80 -6.05
CA TRP A 123 9.81 0.10 -6.06
C TRP A 123 9.76 -1.16 -5.18
N PHE A 124 9.24 -1.06 -3.95
CA PHE A 124 9.09 -2.21 -3.08
C PHE A 124 8.15 -3.27 -3.66
N LYS A 125 7.00 -2.85 -4.21
CA LYS A 125 6.05 -3.73 -4.91
C LYS A 125 6.76 -4.49 -6.04
N TRP A 126 7.55 -3.80 -6.87
CA TRP A 126 8.34 -4.43 -7.93
C TRP A 126 9.30 -5.48 -7.37
N LEU A 127 10.04 -5.16 -6.30
CA LEU A 127 10.95 -6.12 -5.65
C LEU A 127 10.20 -7.37 -5.14
N GLN A 128 8.98 -7.21 -4.61
CA GLN A 128 8.18 -8.35 -4.14
C GLN A 128 7.64 -9.21 -5.29
N LEU A 129 7.14 -8.59 -6.36
CA LEU A 129 6.64 -9.30 -7.55
C LEU A 129 7.72 -10.18 -8.19
N PHE A 130 8.97 -9.71 -8.20
CA PHE A 130 10.08 -10.45 -8.78
C PHE A 130 10.96 -11.18 -7.76
N SER A 131 10.51 -11.30 -6.51
CA SER A 131 11.34 -11.83 -5.40
C SER A 131 11.84 -13.26 -5.62
N THR A 132 11.09 -14.10 -6.35
CA THR A 132 11.44 -15.48 -6.66
C THR A 132 12.29 -15.63 -7.93
N GLN A 133 12.45 -14.56 -8.70
CA GLN A 133 13.17 -14.59 -9.97
C GLN A 133 14.68 -14.43 -9.76
N LYS A 134 15.47 -15.03 -10.65
CA LYS A 134 16.93 -14.82 -10.70
C LYS A 134 17.23 -13.37 -11.09
N ASP A 135 18.35 -12.83 -10.60
CA ASP A 135 18.70 -11.43 -10.86
C ASP A 135 18.91 -11.12 -12.35
N THR A 136 19.38 -12.10 -13.13
CA THR A 136 19.47 -11.96 -14.60
C THR A 136 18.11 -11.75 -15.27
N VAL A 137 17.06 -12.35 -14.73
CA VAL A 137 15.67 -12.19 -15.20
C VAL A 137 15.12 -10.84 -14.73
N LYS A 138 15.36 -10.48 -13.46
CA LYS A 138 14.98 -9.16 -12.91
C LYS A 138 15.56 -8.02 -13.73
N SER A 139 16.84 -8.08 -14.08
CA SER A 139 17.51 -7.04 -14.88
C SER A 139 16.87 -6.87 -16.26
N LYS A 140 16.49 -7.97 -16.92
CA LYS A 140 15.78 -7.91 -18.21
C LYS A 140 14.41 -7.26 -18.07
N TYR A 141 13.62 -7.67 -17.06
CA TYR A 141 12.31 -7.06 -16.81
C TYR A 141 12.41 -5.58 -16.48
N LEU A 142 13.39 -5.19 -15.66
CA LEU A 142 13.63 -3.79 -15.31
C LEU A 142 13.91 -2.94 -16.55
N LEU A 143 14.79 -3.41 -17.44
CA LEU A 143 15.11 -2.73 -18.69
C LEU A 143 13.90 -2.61 -19.61
N VAL A 144 13.13 -3.68 -19.81
CA VAL A 144 11.95 -3.63 -20.67
C VAL A 144 10.91 -2.66 -20.10
N GLN A 145 10.58 -2.78 -18.82
CA GLN A 145 9.54 -1.97 -18.17
C GLN A 145 9.91 -0.49 -18.03
N SER A 146 11.20 -0.18 -17.88
CA SER A 146 11.67 1.21 -17.85
C SER A 146 11.56 1.91 -19.21
N HIS A 147 11.52 1.15 -20.31
CA HIS A 147 11.42 1.68 -21.67
C HIS A 147 10.01 1.59 -22.26
N THR A 148 9.12 0.75 -21.71
CA THR A 148 7.74 0.65 -22.21
C THR A 148 6.88 1.86 -21.86
N SER A 149 7.23 2.59 -20.80
CA SER A 149 6.45 3.73 -20.30
C SER A 149 7.20 5.02 -20.56
N HIS A 150 6.71 5.84 -21.49
CA HIS A 150 7.28 7.17 -21.71
C HIS A 150 7.01 8.05 -20.47
N SER A 151 8.08 8.50 -19.82
CA SER A 151 8.00 9.42 -18.67
C SER A 151 8.92 10.61 -18.94
N ASP A 152 8.35 11.80 -19.13
CA ASP A 152 9.10 13.06 -19.13
C ASP A 152 9.05 13.65 -17.71
N THR A 153 10.19 14.08 -17.18
CA THR A 153 10.25 14.76 -15.88
C THR A 153 11.36 15.79 -15.91
N LYS A 154 11.02 17.03 -15.60
CA LYS A 154 11.93 18.18 -15.58
C LYS A 154 12.38 18.45 -14.15
N LEU A 155 13.54 19.08 -14.00
CA LEU A 155 14.06 19.50 -12.68
C LEU A 155 13.06 20.33 -11.86
N LYS A 156 12.26 21.17 -12.54
CA LYS A 156 11.20 21.96 -11.89
C LYS A 156 10.11 21.09 -11.26
N ASP A 157 9.81 19.93 -11.86
CA ASP A 157 8.75 19.04 -11.41
C ASP A 157 9.10 18.40 -10.06
N PHE A 158 10.39 18.12 -9.81
CA PHE A 158 10.86 17.64 -8.49
C PHE A 158 10.74 18.69 -7.39
N LYS A 159 10.88 19.99 -7.73
CA LYS A 159 10.78 21.08 -6.76
C LYS A 159 9.35 21.25 -6.26
N ILE A 160 8.38 21.24 -7.17
CA ILE A 160 6.95 21.47 -6.86
C ILE A 160 6.15 20.19 -6.58
N ARG A 161 6.77 19.01 -6.66
CA ARG A 161 6.08 17.72 -6.45
C ARG A 161 5.40 17.64 -5.07
N GLU A 162 4.13 17.28 -5.09
CA GLU A 162 3.36 16.93 -3.90
C GLU A 162 3.23 15.41 -3.74
N ALA A 163 2.79 14.97 -2.56
CA ALA A 163 2.48 13.57 -2.34
C ALA A 163 1.22 13.17 -3.11
N ILE A 164 1.32 12.08 -3.86
CA ILE A 164 0.23 11.55 -4.67
C ILE A 164 -0.58 10.60 -3.80
N TYR A 165 -1.86 10.91 -3.65
CA TYR A 165 -2.83 10.05 -2.98
C TYR A 165 -3.83 9.55 -4.03
N ILE A 166 -4.11 8.25 -4.04
CA ILE A 166 -5.19 7.65 -4.84
C ILE A 166 -6.48 7.77 -4.10
#